data_AF-A0A846MC94-F1
#
_entry.id   AF-A0A846MC94-F1
#
_cell.length_a   1.000
_cell.length_b   1.000
_cell.length_c   1.000
_cell.angle_alpha   90.00
_cell.angle_beta   90.00
_cell.angle_gamma   90.00
#
_symmetry.space_group_name_H-M   'P 1'
#
loop_
_entity.id
_entity.type
_entity.pdbx_description
1 polymer ?
#
loop_
_entity_poly.entity_id
_entity_poly.type
_entity_poly.pdbx_seq_one_letter_code
_entity_poly.pdbx_strand_id
1 'polypeptide(L)'
;MTDTEFIENRTFDEIQLGDQASLSRTLSAADIELFALVSGEESPSDIEADRVDSESPRRVVARGLWGSGLISAVLGTELPGAGTTYLGQSLRFVRPVDVGDVITATVTVAEKRIEGCVLVLDCRCVNQSGEVVITGQAEVGAPCEKVRRPRMASPDVRVAAHDGYRRLIERTQGGDALATAVAHPCSAAALAAAVDAAEARLIDPRRSGSDADFFLQALHAFTQQKQQYG
;
A
#
# COMPACT_ATOMS: atom_id res chain seq x y z
N MET A 1 28.69 10.29 17.71
CA MET A 1 28.21 10.45 16.32
C MET A 1 27.75 9.09 15.86
N THR A 2 26.45 8.84 15.85
CA THR A 2 25.87 7.59 15.33
C THR A 2 26.07 7.59 13.82
N ASP A 3 26.90 6.66 13.36
CA ASP A 3 27.31 6.51 11.96
C ASP A 3 26.14 5.97 11.14
N THR A 4 25.17 6.85 10.87
CA THR A 4 23.88 6.54 10.21
C THR A 4 24.09 6.14 8.73
N GLU A 5 25.31 6.32 8.21
CA GLU A 5 25.71 6.00 6.85
C GLU A 5 26.03 4.51 6.64
N PHE A 6 26.22 3.73 7.70
CA PHE A 6 26.58 2.32 7.60
C PHE A 6 25.58 1.41 8.33
N ILE A 7 25.37 0.22 7.77
CA ILE A 7 24.73 -0.91 8.45
C ILE A 7 25.84 -1.86 8.88
N GLU A 8 25.88 -2.17 10.16
CA GLU A 8 26.81 -3.13 10.76
C GLU A 8 26.01 -4.20 11.51
N ASN A 9 26.35 -5.47 11.29
CA ASN A 9 25.70 -6.58 11.97
C ASN A 9 26.31 -6.83 13.37
N ARG A 10 25.64 -7.68 14.14
CA ARG A 10 26.19 -8.32 15.32
C ARG A 10 26.33 -9.81 15.05
N THR A 11 27.53 -10.35 15.31
CA THR A 11 27.74 -11.79 15.12
C THR A 11 27.05 -12.59 16.21
N PHE A 12 26.86 -13.89 15.99
CA PHE A 12 26.27 -14.79 17.00
C PHE A 12 26.97 -14.68 18.36
N ASP A 13 28.30 -14.54 18.38
CA ASP A 13 29.09 -14.47 19.63
C ASP A 13 28.94 -13.11 20.34
N GLU A 14 28.69 -12.03 19.60
CA GLU A 14 28.47 -10.68 20.14
C GLU A 14 27.06 -10.49 20.73
N ILE A 15 26.11 -11.36 20.37
CA ILE A 15 24.72 -11.28 20.79
C ILE A 15 24.51 -12.00 22.12
N GLN A 16 23.75 -11.39 23.03
CA GLN A 16 23.42 -11.89 24.35
C GLN A 16 21.90 -12.06 24.50
N LEU A 17 21.48 -12.88 25.46
CA LEU A 17 20.06 -12.99 25.82
C LEU A 17 19.55 -11.64 26.34
N GLY A 18 18.34 -11.27 25.93
CA GLY A 18 17.73 -9.98 26.27
C GLY A 18 18.16 -8.81 25.39
N ASP A 19 19.11 -9.00 24.47
CA ASP A 19 19.41 -7.98 23.47
C ASP A 19 18.18 -7.64 22.65
N GLN A 20 18.00 -6.36 22.35
CA GLN A 20 16.83 -5.85 21.68
C GLN A 20 17.19 -4.84 20.61
N ALA A 21 16.42 -4.84 19.53
CA ALA A 21 16.41 -3.77 18.54
C ALA A 21 14.98 -3.46 18.12
N SER A 22 14.77 -2.23 17.63
CA SER A 22 13.46 -1.77 17.22
C SER A 22 13.52 -0.82 16.03
N LEU A 23 12.47 -0.82 15.22
CA LEU A 23 12.26 0.15 14.14
C LEU A 23 10.82 0.64 14.17
N SER A 24 10.63 1.93 13.91
CA SER A 24 9.32 2.57 13.85
C SER A 24 9.01 3.07 12.44
N ARG A 25 7.77 2.87 11.99
CA ARG A 25 7.30 3.41 10.72
C ARG A 25 5.81 3.72 10.77
N THR A 26 5.41 4.82 10.13
CA THR A 26 3.99 5.16 9.94
C THR A 26 3.43 4.36 8.77
N LEU A 27 2.29 3.69 8.95
CA LEU A 27 1.57 3.06 7.84
C LEU A 27 0.91 4.13 6.98
N SER A 28 1.33 4.25 5.71
CA SER A 28 0.75 5.18 4.75
C SER A 28 -0.28 4.50 3.82
N ALA A 29 -1.09 5.29 3.11
CA ALA A 29 -1.96 4.76 2.07
C ALA A 29 -1.15 4.09 0.94
N ALA A 30 -0.02 4.69 0.54
CA ALA A 30 0.88 4.14 -0.46
C ALA A 30 1.46 2.79 -0.06
N ASP A 31 1.68 2.55 1.23
CA ASP A 31 2.12 1.24 1.73
C ASP A 31 1.07 0.15 1.52
N ILE A 32 -0.21 0.47 1.72
CA ILE A 32 -1.30 -0.47 1.50
C ILE A 32 -1.39 -0.81 0.01
N GLU A 33 -1.33 0.19 -0.86
CA GLU A 33 -1.35 -0.02 -2.31
C GLU A 33 -0.17 -0.87 -2.78
N LEU A 34 1.05 -0.55 -2.34
CA LEU A 34 2.25 -1.32 -2.68
C LEU A 34 2.16 -2.76 -2.15
N PHE A 35 1.67 -2.93 -0.93
CA PHE A 35 1.52 -4.26 -0.34
C PHE A 35 0.45 -5.08 -1.08
N ALA A 36 -0.69 -4.48 -1.43
CA ALA A 36 -1.74 -5.13 -2.22
C ALA A 36 -1.18 -5.60 -3.58
N LEU A 37 -0.46 -4.73 -4.29
CA LEU A 37 0.18 -5.05 -5.57
C LEU A 37 1.15 -6.23 -5.47
N VAL A 38 1.99 -6.28 -4.44
CA VAL A 38 2.99 -7.35 -4.26
C VAL A 38 2.38 -8.65 -3.75
N SER A 39 1.36 -8.56 -2.89
CA SER A 39 0.70 -9.73 -2.28
C SER A 39 -0.35 -10.37 -3.19
N GLY A 40 -0.76 -9.69 -4.27
CA GLY A 40 -1.84 -10.11 -5.14
C GLY A 40 -3.23 -9.90 -4.53
N GLU A 41 -3.32 -9.11 -3.45
CA GLU A 41 -4.62 -8.63 -2.99
C GLU A 41 -5.12 -7.54 -3.94
N GLU A 42 -6.40 -7.58 -4.28
CA GLU A 42 -7.02 -6.52 -5.04
C GLU A 42 -7.02 -5.25 -4.19
N SER A 43 -6.39 -4.19 -4.71
CA SER A 43 -6.51 -2.86 -4.11
C SER A 43 -7.99 -2.49 -4.12
N PRO A 44 -8.60 -2.18 -2.96
CA PRO A 44 -9.97 -1.72 -2.93
C PRO A 44 -10.07 -0.50 -3.84
N SER A 45 -11.07 -0.47 -4.72
CA SER A 45 -11.41 0.79 -5.38
C SER A 45 -11.76 1.83 -4.31
N ASP A 46 -11.55 3.14 -4.56
CA ASP A 46 -11.87 4.19 -3.56
C ASP A 46 -13.30 4.07 -2.99
N ILE A 47 -14.24 3.55 -3.80
CA ILE A 47 -15.63 3.28 -3.42
C ILE A 47 -15.75 2.15 -2.38
N GLU A 48 -14.93 1.12 -2.49
CA GLU A 48 -14.87 0.01 -1.53
C GLU A 48 -14.01 0.36 -0.33
N ALA A 49 -13.03 1.26 -0.50
CA ALA A 49 -12.20 1.74 0.59
C ALA A 49 -13.04 2.38 1.72
N ASP A 50 -14.07 3.14 1.32
CA ASP A 50 -15.05 3.79 2.20
C ASP A 50 -16.15 2.84 2.73
N ARG A 51 -16.38 1.67 2.08
CA ARG A 51 -17.44 0.72 2.46
C ARG A 51 -16.96 -0.46 3.30
N VAL A 52 -15.67 -0.78 3.25
CA VAL A 52 -15.12 -1.93 4.00
C VAL A 52 -14.63 -1.45 5.37
N ASP A 53 -15.29 -1.94 6.41
CA ASP A 53 -14.92 -1.74 7.80
C ASP A 53 -13.43 -2.08 8.03
N SER A 54 -12.70 -1.15 8.65
CA SER A 54 -11.32 -1.34 9.11
C SER A 54 -11.16 -2.59 9.97
N GLU A 55 -12.22 -2.99 10.67
CA GLU A 55 -12.25 -4.18 11.54
C GLU A 55 -12.46 -5.51 10.79
N SER A 56 -12.66 -5.49 9.47
CA SER A 56 -12.83 -6.73 8.72
C SER A 56 -11.60 -7.64 8.89
N PRO A 57 -11.77 -8.93 9.25
CA PRO A 57 -10.65 -9.84 9.55
C PRO A 57 -9.58 -9.91 8.44
N ARG A 58 -10.01 -9.76 7.18
CA ARG A 58 -9.10 -9.73 6.02
C ARG A 58 -8.20 -8.49 6.02
N ARG A 59 -8.74 -7.29 6.27
CA ARG A 59 -7.93 -6.05 6.37
C ARG A 59 -6.96 -6.10 7.55
N VAL A 60 -7.40 -6.64 8.68
CA VAL A 60 -6.54 -6.84 9.86
C VAL A 60 -5.34 -7.72 9.52
N VAL A 61 -5.55 -8.84 8.80
CA VAL A 61 -4.45 -9.73 8.40
C VAL A 61 -3.54 -9.07 7.36
N ALA A 62 -4.08 -8.42 6.33
CA ALA A 62 -3.28 -7.78 5.28
C ALA A 62 -2.36 -6.68 5.83
N ARG A 63 -2.92 -5.75 6.63
CA ARG A 63 -2.14 -4.68 7.26
C ARG A 63 -1.26 -5.20 8.39
N GLY A 64 -1.69 -6.25 9.07
CA GLY A 64 -0.84 -6.98 10.02
C GLY A 64 0.40 -7.58 9.35
N LEU A 65 0.25 -8.15 8.14
CA LEU A 65 1.38 -8.69 7.38
C LEU A 65 2.35 -7.59 6.93
N TRP A 66 1.88 -6.39 6.60
CA TRP A 66 2.77 -5.24 6.41
C TRP A 66 3.65 -4.99 7.66
N GLY A 67 3.06 -5.09 8.86
CA GLY A 67 3.81 -4.98 10.12
C GLY A 67 4.87 -6.06 10.31
N SER A 68 4.67 -7.26 9.75
CA SER A 68 5.71 -8.31 9.75
C SER A 68 6.91 -7.95 8.88
N GLY A 69 6.73 -7.12 7.85
CA GLY A 69 7.81 -6.53 7.07
C GLY A 69 8.75 -5.68 7.91
N LEU A 70 8.23 -4.98 8.94
CA LEU A 70 9.05 -4.22 9.88
C LEU A 70 9.89 -5.15 10.77
N ILE A 71 9.34 -6.27 11.22
CA ILE A 71 10.10 -7.29 11.97
C ILE A 71 11.26 -7.80 11.10
N SER A 72 10.99 -8.12 9.84
CA SER A 72 12.02 -8.53 8.87
C SER A 72 13.09 -7.46 8.68
N ALA A 73 12.70 -6.17 8.59
CA ALA A 73 13.64 -5.07 8.51
C ALA A 73 14.56 -4.99 9.73
N VAL A 74 14.01 -5.08 10.95
CA VAL A 74 14.81 -5.09 12.19
C VAL A 74 15.80 -6.25 12.20
N LEU A 75 15.36 -7.46 11.83
CA LEU A 75 16.22 -8.65 11.78
C LEU A 75 17.35 -8.50 10.75
N GLY A 76 17.04 -7.91 9.59
CA GLY A 76 17.98 -7.77 8.47
C GLY A 76 18.92 -6.56 8.56
N THR A 77 18.60 -5.53 9.35
CA THR A 77 19.42 -4.31 9.46
C THR A 77 19.96 -4.01 10.84
N GLU A 78 19.29 -4.42 11.92
CA GLU A 78 19.65 -4.00 13.28
C GLU A 78 20.12 -5.17 14.17
N LEU A 79 19.34 -6.26 14.27
CA LEU A 79 19.66 -7.37 15.16
C LEU A 79 19.09 -8.71 14.64
N PRO A 80 19.93 -9.67 14.20
CA PRO A 80 21.39 -9.60 14.13
C PRO A 80 21.93 -8.63 13.07
N GLY A 81 21.13 -8.27 12.07
CA GLY A 81 21.53 -7.37 10.98
C GLY A 81 22.02 -8.12 9.74
N ALA A 82 22.91 -7.49 8.97
CA ALA A 82 23.37 -8.03 7.70
C ALA A 82 23.94 -9.45 7.81
N GLY A 83 23.55 -10.34 6.89
CA GLY A 83 23.95 -11.75 6.92
C GLY A 83 23.03 -12.68 7.74
N THR A 84 21.99 -12.14 8.36
CA THR A 84 20.94 -12.93 9.02
C THR A 84 20.21 -13.81 8.01
N THR A 85 20.04 -15.09 8.34
CA THR A 85 19.21 -16.03 7.58
C THR A 85 17.86 -16.21 8.28
N TYR A 86 16.76 -15.97 7.58
CA TYR A 86 15.42 -16.11 8.14
C TYR A 86 14.97 -17.58 8.08
N LEU A 87 14.77 -18.24 9.22
CA LEU A 87 14.43 -19.67 9.29
C LEU A 87 12.93 -19.91 9.53
N GLY A 88 12.30 -19.11 10.39
CA GLY A 88 10.88 -19.25 10.69
C GLY A 88 10.29 -18.03 11.39
N GLN A 89 9.00 -17.80 11.23
CA GLN A 89 8.26 -16.74 11.90
C GLN A 89 6.87 -17.25 12.27
N SER A 90 6.48 -17.04 13.53
CA SER A 90 5.09 -17.15 14.00
C SER A 90 4.53 -15.75 14.26
N LEU A 91 3.25 -15.51 13.95
CA LEU A 91 2.58 -14.23 14.17
C LEU A 91 1.19 -14.43 14.75
N ARG A 92 0.80 -13.52 15.64
CA ARG A 92 -0.56 -13.33 16.13
C ARG A 92 -0.94 -11.88 15.93
N PHE A 93 -1.98 -11.65 15.16
CA PHE A 93 -2.57 -10.32 14.92
C PHE A 93 -3.55 -10.05 16.06
N VAL A 94 -3.15 -9.20 16.99
CA VAL A 94 -3.88 -8.93 18.24
C VAL A 94 -4.89 -7.80 18.06
N ARG A 95 -4.55 -6.80 17.24
CA ARG A 95 -5.39 -5.63 16.96
C ARG A 95 -5.26 -5.20 15.48
N PRO A 96 -6.26 -4.51 14.92
CA PRO A 96 -6.13 -3.84 13.63
C PRO A 96 -4.98 -2.82 13.67
N VAL A 97 -4.43 -2.54 12.48
CA VAL A 97 -3.52 -1.43 12.22
C VAL A 97 -4.17 -0.57 11.15
N ASP A 98 -4.22 0.74 11.37
CA ASP A 98 -4.87 1.70 10.47
C ASP A 98 -3.88 2.65 9.81
N VAL A 99 -4.30 3.24 8.69
CA VAL A 99 -3.50 4.27 8.02
C VAL A 99 -3.27 5.44 8.97
N GLY A 100 -2.02 5.87 9.10
CA GLY A 100 -1.59 6.89 10.04
C GLY A 100 -1.04 6.32 11.35
N ASP A 101 -1.26 5.04 11.66
CA ASP A 101 -0.66 4.42 12.83
C ASP A 101 0.87 4.38 12.72
N VAL A 102 1.53 4.68 13.84
CA VAL A 102 2.98 4.53 13.97
C VAL A 102 3.25 3.20 14.63
N ILE A 103 3.73 2.24 13.85
CA ILE A 103 4.04 0.91 14.35
C ILE A 103 5.52 0.81 14.68
N THR A 104 5.80 0.48 15.95
CA THR A 104 7.15 0.16 16.44
C THR A 104 7.29 -1.35 16.55
N ALA A 105 8.07 -1.96 15.66
CA ALA A 105 8.45 -3.36 15.73
C ALA A 105 9.69 -3.53 16.58
N THR A 106 9.65 -4.46 17.53
CA THR A 106 10.75 -4.74 18.46
C THR A 106 11.03 -6.24 18.50
N VAL A 107 12.29 -6.63 18.40
CA VAL A 107 12.73 -8.03 18.53
C VAL A 107 13.65 -8.16 19.75
N THR A 108 13.46 -9.20 20.56
CA THR A 108 14.24 -9.43 21.78
C THR A 108 14.78 -10.85 21.77
N VAL A 109 16.08 -11.05 21.99
CA VAL A 109 16.71 -12.38 21.98
C VAL A 109 16.25 -13.17 23.19
N ALA A 110 15.44 -14.21 22.96
CA ALA A 110 14.87 -15.07 23.99
C ALA A 110 15.68 -16.36 24.18
N GLU A 111 16.29 -16.88 23.12
CA GLU A 111 17.07 -18.12 23.14
C GLU A 111 18.28 -18.04 22.21
N LYS A 112 19.39 -18.68 22.60
CA LYS A 112 20.56 -18.93 21.73
C LYS A 112 20.81 -20.43 21.62
N ARG A 113 20.77 -20.96 20.41
CA ARG A 113 21.10 -22.35 20.07
C ARG A 113 22.46 -22.37 19.39
N ILE A 114 23.45 -22.94 20.07
CA ILE A 114 24.86 -22.94 19.62
C ILE A 114 25.00 -23.77 18.33
N GLU A 115 24.35 -24.93 18.29
CA GLU A 115 24.33 -25.78 17.10
C GLU A 115 23.57 -25.07 15.97
N GLY A 116 24.29 -24.71 14.91
CA GLY A 116 23.73 -23.96 13.78
C GLY A 116 23.64 -22.44 13.97
N CYS A 117 24.16 -21.88 15.07
CA CYS A 117 24.16 -20.43 15.34
C CYS A 117 22.76 -19.78 15.24
N VAL A 118 21.76 -20.44 15.81
CA VAL A 118 20.35 -20.03 15.72
C VAL A 118 19.95 -19.18 16.92
N LEU A 119 19.22 -18.10 16.66
CA LEU A 119 18.57 -17.27 17.66
C LEU A 119 17.06 -17.43 17.57
N VAL A 120 16.40 -17.50 18.72
CA VAL A 120 14.95 -17.31 18.83
C VAL A 120 14.70 -15.94 19.42
N LEU A 121 13.91 -15.12 18.73
CA LEU A 121 13.60 -13.77 19.14
C LEU A 121 12.09 -13.61 19.36
N ASP A 122 11.73 -13.04 20.50
CA ASP A 122 10.37 -12.58 20.74
C ASP A 122 10.12 -11.31 19.92
N CYS A 123 9.08 -11.32 19.11
CA CYS A 123 8.68 -10.20 18.26
C CYS A 123 7.44 -9.53 18.83
N ARG A 124 7.49 -8.21 18.98
CA ARG A 124 6.38 -7.40 19.46
C ARG A 124 6.27 -6.11 18.65
N CYS A 125 5.10 -5.88 18.06
CA CYS A 125 4.75 -4.61 17.42
C CYS A 125 3.72 -3.86 18.26
N VAL A 126 3.97 -2.57 18.48
CA VAL A 126 3.05 -1.67 19.21
C VAL A 126 2.70 -0.44 18.38
N ASN A 127 1.49 0.08 18.56
CA ASN A 127 1.07 1.35 17.97
C ASN A 127 1.55 2.56 18.81
N GLN A 128 1.22 3.77 18.37
CA GLN A 128 1.51 5.04 19.05
C GLN A 128 0.94 5.13 20.47
N SER A 129 -0.12 4.37 20.78
CA SER A 129 -0.75 4.31 22.10
C SER A 129 -0.08 3.28 23.02
N GLY A 130 0.96 2.58 22.55
CA GLY A 130 1.63 1.50 23.29
C GLY A 130 0.86 0.18 23.29
N GLU A 131 -0.22 0.08 22.52
CA GLU A 131 -1.04 -1.12 22.42
C GLU A 131 -0.39 -2.14 21.50
N VAL A 132 -0.45 -3.40 21.90
CA VAL A 132 0.12 -4.50 21.12
C VAL A 132 -0.78 -4.83 19.94
N VAL A 133 -0.23 -4.71 18.73
CA VAL A 133 -0.93 -5.03 17.48
C VAL A 133 -0.50 -6.38 16.91
N ILE A 134 0.77 -6.75 17.06
CA ILE A 134 1.31 -8.03 16.59
C ILE A 134 2.23 -8.60 17.65
N THR A 135 2.13 -9.91 17.90
CA THR A 135 3.11 -10.67 18.68
C THR A 135 3.55 -11.92 17.93
N GLY A 136 4.68 -12.50 18.33
CA GLY A 136 5.16 -13.73 17.73
C GLY A 136 6.59 -14.04 18.10
N GLN A 137 7.16 -15.02 17.41
CA GLN A 137 8.58 -15.38 17.54
C GLN A 137 9.19 -15.59 16.16
N ALA A 138 10.43 -15.11 15.99
CA ALA A 138 11.25 -15.37 14.82
C ALA A 138 12.41 -16.29 15.19
N GLU A 139 12.70 -17.26 14.32
CA GLU A 139 13.91 -18.07 14.35
C GLU A 139 14.81 -17.63 13.20
N VAL A 140 16.05 -17.30 13.53
CA VAL A 140 17.03 -16.83 12.55
C VAL A 140 18.40 -17.46 12.76
N GLY A 141 19.10 -17.75 11.68
CA GLY A 141 20.53 -18.01 11.71
C GLY A 141 21.28 -16.69 11.81
N ALA A 142 22.03 -16.49 12.89
CA ALA A 142 22.84 -15.29 13.06
C ALA A 142 24.16 -15.41 12.29
N PRO A 143 24.71 -14.29 11.79
CA PRO A 143 25.98 -14.30 11.07
C PRO A 143 27.14 -14.64 12.02
N CYS A 144 28.10 -15.42 11.55
CA CYS A 144 29.36 -15.68 12.27
C CYS A 144 30.44 -14.66 11.95
N GLU A 145 30.30 -13.96 10.81
CA GLU A 145 31.27 -12.98 10.33
C GLU A 145 30.73 -11.56 10.45
N LYS A 146 31.63 -10.64 10.78
CA LYS A 146 31.32 -9.22 10.89
C LYS A 146 31.16 -8.63 9.50
N VAL A 147 30.04 -7.98 9.25
CA VAL A 147 29.72 -7.29 7.99
C VAL A 147 29.37 -5.84 8.30
N ARG A 148 30.10 -4.92 7.65
CA ARG A 148 29.80 -3.48 7.65
C ARG A 148 29.72 -3.00 6.20
N ARG A 149 28.60 -2.40 5.83
CA ARG A 149 28.36 -1.87 4.48
C ARG A 149 27.64 -0.52 4.53
N PRO A 150 27.81 0.34 3.52
CA PRO A 150 27.06 1.59 3.46
C PRO A 150 25.55 1.31 3.36
N ARG A 151 24.76 2.14 4.02
CA ARG A 151 23.31 2.13 3.95
C ARG A 151 22.91 2.66 2.59
N MET A 152 22.29 1.82 1.77
CA MET A 152 21.78 2.24 0.47
C MET A 152 20.48 3.01 0.66
N ALA A 153 20.36 4.17 0.01
CA ALA A 153 19.09 4.86 -0.12
C ALA A 153 18.11 3.97 -0.90
N SER A 154 16.88 3.87 -0.42
CA SER A 154 15.81 3.21 -1.16
C SER A 154 15.55 3.97 -2.48
N PRO A 155 15.23 3.26 -3.58
CA PRO A 155 14.89 3.91 -4.83
C PRO A 155 13.58 4.70 -4.68
N ASP A 156 13.43 5.75 -5.48
CA ASP A 156 12.15 6.43 -5.65
C ASP A 156 11.18 5.51 -6.40
N VAL A 157 10.14 5.04 -5.71
CA VAL A 157 9.09 4.21 -6.28
C VAL A 157 7.87 5.08 -6.60
N ARG A 158 7.40 5.04 -7.85
CA ARG A 158 6.16 5.68 -8.27
C ARG A 158 5.17 4.63 -8.73
N VAL A 159 4.04 4.53 -8.03
CA VAL A 159 2.89 3.73 -8.46
C VAL A 159 2.04 4.61 -9.36
N ALA A 160 1.89 4.23 -10.63
CA ALA A 160 1.02 4.91 -11.57
C ALA A 160 -0.37 4.25 -11.55
N ALA A 161 -1.25 4.73 -10.66
CA ALA A 161 -2.66 4.38 -10.72
C ALA A 161 -3.27 4.94 -12.02
N HIS A 162 -4.16 4.17 -12.67
CA HIS A 162 -4.92 4.62 -13.83
C HIS A 162 -6.18 5.41 -13.41
N ASP A 163 -6.10 6.11 -12.28
CA ASP A 163 -7.15 6.93 -11.70
C ASP A 163 -7.06 8.39 -12.14
N GLY A 164 -5.96 8.83 -12.76
CA GLY A 164 -5.73 10.23 -13.14
C GLY A 164 -6.86 10.84 -13.97
N TYR A 165 -7.46 10.06 -14.87
CA TYR A 165 -8.67 10.46 -15.58
C TYR A 165 -9.84 10.66 -14.61
N ARG A 166 -10.13 9.66 -13.79
CA ARG A 166 -11.22 9.69 -12.80
C ARG A 166 -11.09 10.85 -11.81
N ARG A 167 -9.89 11.11 -11.29
CA ARG A 167 -9.61 12.21 -10.36
C ARG A 167 -9.81 13.59 -11.00
N LEU A 168 -9.51 13.72 -12.29
CA LEU A 168 -9.83 14.94 -13.05
C LEU A 168 -11.35 15.13 -13.18
N ILE A 169 -12.09 14.05 -13.42
CA ILE A 169 -13.56 14.04 -13.51
C ILE A 169 -14.21 14.34 -12.15
N GLU A 170 -13.68 13.82 -11.05
CA GLU A 170 -14.17 14.11 -9.69
C GLU A 170 -13.95 15.58 -9.31
N ARG A 171 -12.82 16.18 -9.69
CA ARG A 171 -12.55 17.61 -9.46
C ARG A 171 -13.50 18.56 -10.18
N THR A 172 -14.15 18.08 -11.24
CA THR A 172 -15.17 18.82 -11.98
C THR A 172 -16.58 18.61 -11.42
N GLN A 173 -16.78 17.66 -10.49
CA GLN A 173 -18.07 17.48 -9.84
C GLN A 173 -18.40 18.67 -8.93
N GLY A 174 -19.64 19.16 -9.02
CA GLY A 174 -20.11 20.34 -8.29
C GLY A 174 -19.85 21.68 -8.99
N GLY A 175 -19.16 21.68 -10.13
CA GLY A 175 -19.06 22.83 -11.03
C GLY A 175 -20.25 22.94 -11.99
N ASP A 176 -20.42 24.13 -12.58
CA ASP A 176 -21.37 24.30 -13.68
C ASP A 176 -20.84 23.67 -14.97
N ALA A 177 -21.72 22.98 -15.69
CA ALA A 177 -21.37 22.36 -16.97
C ALA A 177 -20.89 23.43 -17.97
N LEU A 178 -19.77 23.17 -18.64
CA LEU A 178 -19.20 24.11 -19.60
C LEU A 178 -19.96 24.06 -20.93
N ALA A 179 -20.46 25.20 -21.39
CA ALA A 179 -21.08 25.32 -22.71
C ALA A 179 -20.06 24.93 -23.81
N THR A 180 -20.28 23.78 -24.46
CA THR A 180 -19.26 23.13 -25.30
C THR A 180 -19.83 22.75 -26.67
N ALA A 181 -19.26 23.25 -27.75
CA ALA A 181 -19.61 22.77 -29.09
C ALA A 181 -18.82 21.49 -29.44
N VAL A 182 -19.52 20.41 -29.79
CA VAL A 182 -18.91 19.16 -30.25
C VAL A 182 -18.93 19.14 -31.78
N ALA A 183 -17.79 19.40 -32.41
CA ALA A 183 -17.68 19.42 -33.86
C ALA A 183 -17.25 18.05 -34.40
N HIS A 184 -18.08 17.47 -35.28
CA HIS A 184 -17.74 16.31 -36.11
C HIS A 184 -17.16 15.09 -35.35
N PRO A 185 -17.95 14.41 -34.49
CA PRO A 185 -17.52 13.17 -33.85
C PRO A 185 -17.53 12.02 -34.89
N CYS A 186 -16.41 11.81 -35.59
CA CYS A 186 -16.33 10.85 -36.71
C CYS A 186 -16.28 9.38 -36.30
N SER A 187 -16.33 9.06 -35.00
CA SER A 187 -16.23 7.69 -34.50
C SER A 187 -17.22 7.44 -33.38
N ALA A 188 -17.64 6.17 -33.23
CA ALA A 188 -18.51 5.75 -32.13
C ALA A 188 -17.89 6.07 -30.76
N ALA A 189 -16.56 5.96 -30.64
CA ALA A 189 -15.84 6.32 -29.42
C ALA A 189 -15.88 7.82 -29.12
N ALA A 190 -15.74 8.68 -30.14
CA ALA A 190 -15.84 10.14 -29.97
C ALA A 190 -17.26 10.57 -29.59
N LEU A 191 -18.27 9.92 -30.16
CA LEU A 191 -19.66 10.15 -29.81
C LEU A 191 -19.95 9.70 -28.36
N ALA A 192 -19.52 8.48 -27.99
CA ALA A 192 -19.69 7.95 -26.64
C ALA A 192 -19.00 8.81 -25.57
N ALA A 193 -17.78 9.28 -25.84
CA ALA A 193 -17.07 10.19 -24.92
C ALA A 193 -17.82 11.52 -24.70
N ALA A 194 -18.45 12.07 -25.74
CA ALA A 194 -19.26 13.28 -25.61
C ALA A 194 -20.55 13.04 -24.83
N VAL A 195 -21.17 11.86 -24.99
CA VAL A 195 -22.34 11.43 -24.21
C VAL A 195 -21.95 11.28 -22.74
N ASP A 196 -20.91 10.51 -22.45
CA ASP A 196 -20.46 10.25 -21.07
C ASP A 196 -20.05 11.56 -20.37
N ALA A 197 -19.43 12.51 -21.08
CA ALA A 197 -19.09 13.82 -20.54
C ALA A 197 -20.31 14.71 -20.25
N ALA A 198 -21.36 14.62 -21.07
CA ALA A 198 -22.63 15.32 -20.84
C ALA A 198 -23.41 14.70 -19.65
N GLU A 199 -23.46 13.37 -19.56
CA GLU A 199 -24.07 12.65 -18.43
C GLU A 199 -23.37 12.96 -17.11
N ALA A 200 -22.03 13.07 -17.13
CA ALA A 200 -21.23 13.49 -15.97
C ALA A 200 -21.32 15.00 -15.67
N ARG A 201 -22.14 15.77 -16.40
CA ARG A 201 -22.33 17.23 -16.28
C ARG A 201 -21.04 18.05 -16.46
N LEU A 202 -20.06 17.51 -17.17
CA LEU A 202 -18.80 18.20 -17.46
C LEU A 202 -19.00 19.26 -18.54
N ILE A 203 -19.83 18.92 -19.52
CA ILE A 203 -20.16 19.77 -20.65
C ILE A 203 -21.67 19.93 -20.78
N ASP A 204 -22.07 21.12 -21.22
CA ASP A 204 -23.39 21.41 -21.75
C ASP A 204 -23.24 21.50 -23.28
N PRO A 205 -23.51 20.40 -24.02
CA PRO A 205 -23.25 20.36 -25.44
C PRO A 205 -24.13 21.37 -26.19
N ARG A 206 -23.51 22.39 -26.79
CA ARG A 206 -24.16 23.44 -27.58
C ARG A 206 -24.05 23.16 -29.07
N ARG A 207 -25.08 23.60 -29.79
CA ARG A 207 -25.27 23.40 -31.24
C ARG A 207 -24.14 24.06 -32.04
N SER A 208 -23.61 23.36 -33.04
CA SER A 208 -22.74 23.92 -34.08
C SER A 208 -23.03 23.24 -35.42
N GLY A 209 -23.59 23.99 -36.39
CA GLY A 209 -23.73 23.55 -37.80
C GLY A 209 -25.06 22.88 -38.19
N SER A 210 -25.26 22.68 -39.50
CA SER A 210 -26.52 22.27 -40.14
C SER A 210 -26.84 20.76 -40.09
N ASP A 211 -25.93 19.91 -39.59
CA ASP A 211 -26.13 18.46 -39.40
C ASP A 211 -26.48 18.10 -37.94
N ALA A 212 -27.13 19.03 -37.24
CA ALA A 212 -27.37 18.95 -35.80
C ALA A 212 -28.45 17.93 -35.38
N ASP A 213 -29.32 17.49 -36.29
CA ASP A 213 -30.41 16.56 -35.96
C ASP A 213 -29.91 15.14 -35.66
N PHE A 214 -28.76 14.75 -36.24
CA PHE A 214 -28.23 13.39 -36.08
C PHE A 214 -27.55 13.19 -34.71
N PHE A 215 -26.91 14.22 -34.15
CA PHE A 215 -26.14 14.09 -32.91
C PHE A 215 -27.03 13.96 -31.66
N LEU A 216 -28.07 14.79 -31.52
CA LEU A 216 -29.00 14.69 -30.37
C LEU A 216 -29.91 13.46 -30.47
N GLN A 217 -30.31 13.05 -31.68
CA GLN A 217 -31.02 11.78 -31.90
C GLN A 217 -30.12 10.59 -31.58
N ALA A 218 -28.85 10.61 -31.99
CA ALA A 218 -27.89 9.57 -31.62
C ALA A 218 -27.61 9.56 -30.11
N LEU A 219 -27.48 10.72 -29.46
CA LEU A 219 -27.31 10.84 -28.00
C LEU A 219 -28.51 10.20 -27.27
N HIS A 220 -29.74 10.59 -27.62
CA HIS A 220 -30.95 10.02 -27.02
C HIS A 220 -31.12 8.53 -27.31
N ALA A 221 -30.85 8.07 -28.54
CA ALA A 221 -30.95 6.66 -28.91
C ALA A 221 -29.91 5.80 -28.17
N PHE A 222 -28.67 6.29 -28.03
CA PHE A 222 -27.61 5.57 -27.32
C PHE A 222 -27.86 5.52 -25.81
N THR A 223 -28.34 6.62 -25.20
CA THR A 223 -28.75 6.65 -23.79
C THR A 223 -29.92 5.69 -23.53
N GLN A 224 -30.91 5.58 -24.42
CA GLN A 224 -32.00 4.61 -24.30
C GLN A 224 -31.52 3.15 -24.44
N GLN A 225 -30.61 2.88 -25.38
CA GLN A 225 -30.06 1.54 -25.57
C GLN A 225 -29.20 1.08 -24.38
N LYS A 226 -28.44 1.98 -23.74
CA LYS A 226 -27.64 1.70 -22.54
C LYS A 226 -28.53 1.38 -21.32
N GLN A 227 -29.70 2.03 -21.19
CA GLN A 227 -30.69 1.71 -20.15
C GLN A 227 -31.44 0.39 -20.36
N GLN A 228 -31.51 -0.11 -21.59
CA GLN A 228 -32.25 -1.32 -21.93
C GLN A 228 -31.39 -2.60 -21.85
N TYR A 229 -30.05 -2.47 -21.82
CA TYR A 229 -29.10 -3.59 -21.87
C TYR A 229 -27.98 -3.55 -20.81
N GLY A 230 -28.01 -2.61 -19.87
CA GLY A 230 -27.13 -2.57 -18.69
C GLY A 230 -27.89 -2.89 -17.42
#